data_AF-A0A178GIW8-F1
#
_entry.id   AF-A0A178GIW8-F1
#
_cell.length_a   1.000
_cell.length_b   1.000
_cell.length_c   1.000
_cell.angle_alpha   90.00
_cell.angle_beta   90.00
_cell.angle_gamma   90.00
#
_symmetry.space_group_name_H-M   'P 1'
#
loop_
_entity.id
_entity.type
_entity.pdbx_description
1 polymer ?
#
loop_
_entity_poly.entity_id
_entity_poly.type
_entity_poly.pdbx_seq_one_letter_code
_entity_poly.pdbx_strand_id
1 'polypeptide(L)'
;MTEIQLTKLQLANYVCDELHKEMPFDLIFNQDEFVPFMEIIDASNLNVGFSVKNIGDKIHVGVNKGNSNGIYQALSSYIAQHQKPENCIDQFIASGEFDKAFKDVFGLPESVVKSLKEVS
;
A
#
# COMPACT_ATOMS: atom_id res chain seq x y z
N MET A 1 -8.18 -7.31 2.83
CA MET A 1 -8.28 -6.00 2.16
C MET A 1 -9.34 -6.15 1.09
N THR A 2 -10.37 -5.32 1.11
CA THR A 2 -11.42 -5.35 0.07
C THR A 2 -10.92 -4.68 -1.21
N GLU A 3 -11.57 -4.92 -2.34
CA GLU A 3 -11.24 -4.26 -3.62
C GLU A 3 -11.31 -2.73 -3.50
N ILE A 4 -12.36 -2.22 -2.83
CA ILE A 4 -12.52 -0.78 -2.55
C ILE A 4 -11.36 -0.23 -1.71
N GLN A 5 -10.90 -0.98 -0.69
CA GLN A 5 -9.74 -0.57 0.11
C GLN A 5 -8.45 -0.58 -0.70
N LEU A 6 -8.28 -1.56 -1.60
CA LEU A 6 -7.11 -1.65 -2.46
C LEU A 6 -7.06 -0.46 -3.44
N THR A 7 -8.17 -0.11 -4.08
CA THR A 7 -8.25 1.05 -4.98
C THR A 7 -7.90 2.35 -4.24
N LYS A 8 -8.47 2.56 -3.04
CA LYS A 8 -8.14 3.70 -2.19
C LYS A 8 -6.66 3.74 -1.80
N LEU A 9 -6.07 2.59 -1.50
CA LEU A 9 -4.66 2.47 -1.16
C LEU A 9 -3.76 2.82 -2.37
N GLN A 10 -4.09 2.33 -3.56
CA GLN A 10 -3.37 2.65 -4.79
C GLN A 10 -3.45 4.15 -5.11
N LEU A 11 -4.64 4.74 -5.01
CA LEU A 11 -4.86 6.17 -5.19
C LEU A 11 -4.05 7.00 -4.19
N ALA A 12 -4.08 6.63 -2.92
CA ALA A 12 -3.34 7.35 -1.87
C ALA A 12 -1.83 7.32 -2.12
N ASN A 13 -1.27 6.17 -2.51
CA ASN A 13 0.15 6.06 -2.85
C ASN A 13 0.50 6.93 -4.07
N TYR A 14 -0.30 6.85 -5.14
CA TYR A 14 -0.11 7.67 -6.34
C TYR A 14 -0.10 9.17 -6.01
N VAL A 15 -1.07 9.65 -5.24
CA VAL A 15 -1.11 11.08 -4.88
C VAL A 15 0.07 11.47 -4.01
N CYS A 16 0.47 10.65 -3.03
CA CYS A 16 1.67 10.91 -2.23
C CYS A 16 2.94 11.05 -3.10
N ASP A 17 3.10 10.22 -4.13
CA ASP A 17 4.22 10.31 -5.07
C ASP A 17 4.19 11.62 -5.86
N GLU A 18 3.01 12.05 -6.29
CA GLU A 18 2.80 13.30 -7.03
C GLU A 18 3.08 14.56 -6.21
N LEU A 19 2.92 14.52 -4.87
CA LEU A 19 3.17 15.66 -3.98
C LEU A 19 4.64 16.12 -3.94
N HIS A 20 5.57 15.37 -4.53
CA HIS A 20 6.98 15.76 -4.67
C HIS A 20 7.24 16.74 -5.83
N LYS A 21 6.23 16.99 -6.68
CA LYS A 21 6.34 17.92 -7.81
C LYS A 21 6.56 19.37 -7.37
N GLU A 22 7.11 20.17 -8.28
CA GLU A 22 7.25 21.60 -8.06
C GLU A 22 5.87 22.26 -7.89
N MET A 23 5.67 22.91 -6.75
CA MET A 23 4.41 23.58 -6.41
C MET A 23 4.39 25.03 -6.92
N PRO A 24 3.22 25.56 -7.34
CA PRO A 24 1.89 24.94 -7.28
C PRO A 24 1.57 24.08 -8.51
N PHE A 25 0.72 23.07 -8.33
CA PHE A 25 0.20 22.24 -9.42
C PHE A 25 -1.21 21.74 -9.11
N ASP A 26 -1.90 21.18 -10.09
CA ASP A 26 -3.20 20.55 -9.91
C ASP A 26 -3.04 19.02 -9.95
N LEU A 27 -3.60 18.32 -8.96
CA LEU A 27 -3.90 16.89 -9.08
C LEU A 27 -5.11 16.74 -9.99
N ILE A 28 -5.02 15.86 -10.98
CA ILE A 28 -6.07 15.67 -11.99
C ILE A 28 -6.69 14.30 -11.75
N PHE A 29 -8.00 14.29 -11.48
CA PHE A 29 -8.77 13.10 -11.20
C PHE A 29 -9.89 12.92 -12.22
N ASN A 30 -10.21 11.66 -12.49
CA ASN A 30 -11.54 11.28 -12.97
C ASN A 30 -12.56 11.34 -11.82
N GLN A 31 -13.85 11.30 -12.15
CA GLN A 31 -14.91 11.37 -11.16
C GLN A 31 -14.91 10.18 -10.18
N ASP A 32 -14.53 8.99 -10.64
CA ASP A 32 -14.38 7.77 -9.85
C ASP A 32 -13.13 7.76 -8.96
N GLU A 33 -12.11 8.57 -9.28
CA GLU A 33 -10.91 8.75 -8.44
C GLU A 33 -11.09 9.86 -7.40
N PHE A 34 -11.83 10.92 -7.75
CA PHE A 34 -12.04 12.05 -6.86
C PHE A 34 -12.88 11.70 -5.63
N VAL A 35 -13.91 10.84 -5.78
CA VAL A 35 -14.76 10.43 -4.66
C VAL A 35 -13.97 9.69 -3.58
N PRO A 36 -13.20 8.62 -3.89
CA PRO A 36 -12.34 7.97 -2.91
C PRO A 36 -11.28 8.89 -2.29
N PHE A 37 -10.73 9.83 -3.06
CA PHE A 37 -9.81 10.85 -2.53
C PHE A 37 -10.49 11.68 -1.43
N MET A 38 -11.68 12.23 -1.72
CA MET A 38 -12.44 13.02 -0.75
C MET A 38 -12.83 12.20 0.48
N GLU A 39 -13.26 10.95 0.32
CA GLU A 39 -13.60 10.07 1.44
C GLU A 39 -12.40 9.85 2.39
N ILE A 40 -11.17 9.79 1.87
CA ILE A 40 -9.96 9.69 2.70
C ILE A 40 -9.69 11.00 3.44
N ILE A 41 -9.79 12.14 2.74
CA ILE A 41 -9.59 13.48 3.32
C ILE A 41 -10.60 13.74 4.44
N ASP A 42 -11.88 13.49 4.18
CA ASP A 42 -12.96 13.72 5.15
C ASP A 42 -12.81 12.81 6.40
N ALA A 43 -12.34 11.58 6.21
CA ALA A 43 -12.09 10.64 7.31
C ALA A 43 -10.85 11.00 8.15
N SER A 44 -9.96 11.88 7.66
CA SER A 44 -8.68 12.15 8.34
C SER A 44 -8.82 13.11 9.52
N ASN A 45 -9.99 13.73 9.73
CA ASN A 45 -10.23 14.80 10.73
C ASN A 45 -9.26 16.00 10.63
N LEU A 46 -8.59 16.16 9.49
CA LEU A 46 -7.69 17.28 9.23
C LEU A 46 -8.46 18.38 8.50
N ASN A 47 -8.22 19.64 8.88
CA ASN A 47 -8.77 20.77 8.13
C ASN A 47 -7.88 21.06 6.91
N VAL A 48 -8.10 20.33 5.82
CA VAL A 48 -7.32 20.47 4.58
C VAL A 48 -8.13 21.26 3.55
N GLY A 49 -7.73 22.50 3.31
CA GLY A 49 -8.34 23.36 2.28
C GLY A 49 -7.61 23.26 0.94
N PHE A 50 -8.35 23.01 -0.14
CA PHE A 50 -7.84 23.08 -1.51
C PHE A 50 -8.91 23.63 -2.46
N SER A 51 -8.46 24.17 -3.60
CA SER A 51 -9.37 24.57 -4.66
C SER A 51 -9.76 23.36 -5.51
N VAL A 52 -11.01 23.34 -5.96
CA VAL A 52 -11.52 22.33 -6.89
C VAL A 52 -12.06 23.03 -8.14
N LYS A 53 -11.63 22.60 -9.32
CA LYS A 53 -12.11 23.08 -10.61
C LYS A 53 -12.53 21.90 -11.47
N ASN A 54 -13.65 22.02 -12.16
CA ASN A 54 -14.07 21.04 -13.17
C ASN A 54 -13.64 21.58 -14.54
N ILE A 55 -12.79 20.83 -15.24
CA ILE A 55 -12.30 21.18 -16.58
C ILE A 55 -12.56 19.99 -17.50
N GLY A 56 -13.56 20.13 -18.39
CA GLY A 56 -14.04 19.01 -19.19
C GLY A 56 -14.65 17.93 -18.31
N ASP A 57 -14.20 16.69 -18.49
CA ASP A 57 -14.56 15.50 -17.71
C ASP A 57 -13.65 15.24 -16.51
N LYS A 58 -12.69 16.15 -16.25
CA LYS A 58 -11.69 16.02 -15.17
C LYS A 58 -11.94 16.99 -14.02
N ILE A 59 -11.52 16.55 -12.85
CA ILE A 59 -11.57 17.31 -11.61
C ILE A 59 -10.13 17.68 -11.24
N HIS A 60 -9.87 18.97 -11.11
CA HIS A 60 -8.56 19.53 -10.77
C HIS A 60 -8.55 20.00 -9.33
N VAL A 61 -7.65 19.44 -8.52
CA VAL A 61 -7.46 19.78 -7.11
C VAL A 61 -6.15 20.55 -6.95
N GLY A 62 -6.24 21.80 -6.53
CA GLY A 62 -5.08 22.69 -6.43
C GLY A 62 -4.19 22.39 -5.22
N VAL A 63 -2.94 22.04 -5.49
CA VAL A 63 -1.89 21.77 -4.49
C VAL A 63 -0.92 22.94 -4.43
N ASN A 64 -0.64 23.40 -3.21
CA ASN A 64 0.34 24.45 -2.93
C ASN A 64 1.03 24.20 -1.58
N LYS A 65 2.01 25.05 -1.24
CA LYS A 65 2.79 24.92 0.01
C LYS A 65 1.94 24.98 1.28
N GLY A 66 0.75 25.58 1.22
CA GLY A 66 -0.15 25.70 2.37
C GLY A 66 -0.99 24.46 2.64
N ASN A 67 -1.21 23.59 1.64
CA ASN A 67 -2.08 22.41 1.79
C ASN A 67 -1.40 21.07 1.50
N SER A 68 -0.26 21.04 0.81
CA SER A 68 0.42 19.81 0.43
C SER A 68 0.73 18.91 1.62
N ASN A 69 1.19 19.48 2.73
CA ASN A 69 1.46 18.72 3.96
C ASN A 69 0.19 18.11 4.56
N GLY A 70 -0.94 18.82 4.54
CA GLY A 70 -2.22 18.31 5.04
C GLY A 70 -2.75 17.17 4.18
N ILE A 71 -2.67 17.31 2.85
CA ILE A 71 -3.03 16.25 1.89
C ILE A 71 -2.13 15.03 2.12
N TYR A 72 -0.81 15.22 2.20
CA TYR A 72 0.14 14.15 2.46
C TYR A 72 -0.18 13.41 3.75
N GLN A 73 -0.39 14.15 4.85
CA GLN A 73 -0.65 13.56 6.16
C GLN A 73 -1.94 12.73 6.17
N ALA A 74 -3.01 13.19 5.52
CA ALA A 74 -4.27 12.45 5.41
C ALA A 74 -4.06 11.11 4.68
N LEU A 75 -3.41 11.15 3.52
CA LEU A 75 -3.18 9.99 2.67
C LEU A 75 -2.17 9.02 3.27
N SER A 76 -1.05 9.51 3.81
CA SER A 76 -0.03 8.68 4.46
C SER A 76 -0.58 7.94 5.68
N SER A 77 -1.49 8.58 6.44
CA SER A 77 -2.15 7.95 7.57
C SER A 77 -3.11 6.84 7.11
N TYR A 78 -3.86 7.09 6.04
CA TYR A 78 -4.72 6.06 5.43
C TYR A 78 -3.91 4.85 4.96
N ILE A 79 -2.79 5.11 4.27
CA ILE A 79 -1.84 4.07 3.84
C ILE A 79 -1.35 3.27 5.04
N ALA A 80 -0.82 3.93 6.07
CA ALA A 80 -0.30 3.24 7.25
C ALA A 80 -1.35 2.36 7.96
N GLN A 81 -2.62 2.77 7.95
CA GLN A 81 -3.71 2.01 8.55
C GLN A 81 -4.14 0.79 7.72
N HIS A 82 -4.07 0.88 6.40
CA HIS A 82 -4.65 -0.12 5.49
C HIS A 82 -3.62 -0.99 4.77
N GLN A 83 -2.40 -0.50 4.65
CA GLN A 83 -1.26 -1.29 4.23
C GLN A 83 -0.87 -2.17 5.41
N LYS A 84 -1.37 -3.40 5.42
CA LYS A 84 -0.73 -4.43 6.25
C LYS A 84 0.71 -4.52 5.75
N PRO A 85 1.73 -4.43 6.63
CA PRO A 85 3.06 -4.86 6.21
C PRO A 85 2.87 -6.28 5.68
N GLU A 86 3.38 -6.57 4.48
CA GLU A 86 3.49 -7.94 4.03
C GLU A 86 4.23 -8.66 5.15
N ASN A 87 3.54 -9.56 5.85
CA ASN A 87 4.19 -10.34 6.87
C ASN A 87 5.01 -11.37 6.09
N CYS A 88 6.21 -10.96 5.65
CA CYS A 88 7.07 -11.76 4.80
C CYS A 88 7.36 -13.11 5.46
N ILE A 89 7.30 -13.19 6.79
CA ILE A 89 7.38 -14.43 7.57
C ILE A 89 6.17 -15.33 7.31
N ASP A 90 4.94 -14.81 7.37
CA ASP A 90 3.73 -15.61 7.09
C ASP A 90 3.73 -16.08 5.63
N GLN A 91 4.16 -15.24 4.69
CA GLN A 91 4.32 -15.62 3.28
C GLN A 91 5.42 -16.69 3.10
N PHE A 92 6.56 -16.56 3.79
CA PHE A 92 7.67 -17.52 3.76
C PHE A 92 7.30 -18.88 4.38
N ILE A 93 6.47 -18.88 5.43
CA ILE A 93 5.91 -20.10 6.01
C ILE A 93 4.89 -20.72 5.04
N ALA A 94 3.97 -19.92 4.50
CA ALA A 94 2.91 -20.40 3.61
C ALA A 94 3.44 -20.93 2.25
N SER A 95 4.57 -20.42 1.77
CA SER A 95 5.21 -20.91 0.54
C SER A 95 5.87 -22.29 0.70
N GLY A 96 6.03 -22.78 1.93
CA GLY A 96 6.75 -24.02 2.23
C GLY A 96 8.27 -23.87 2.10
N GLU A 97 8.80 -22.67 1.85
CA GLU A 97 10.24 -22.43 1.78
C GLU A 97 10.91 -22.59 3.14
N PHE A 98 10.20 -22.27 4.24
CA PHE A 98 10.68 -22.55 5.58
C PHE A 98 11.01 -24.04 5.79
N ASP A 99 10.09 -24.94 5.42
CA ASP A 99 10.28 -26.39 5.57
C ASP A 99 11.42 -26.91 4.68
N LYS A 100 11.55 -26.34 3.48
CA LYS A 100 12.64 -26.68 2.56
C LYS A 100 14.00 -26.25 3.12
N ALA A 101 14.11 -25.01 3.59
CA ALA A 101 15.34 -24.50 4.20
C ALA A 101 15.70 -25.28 5.47
N PHE A 102 14.70 -25.64 6.29
CA PHE A 102 14.92 -26.45 7.48
C PHE A 102 15.43 -27.85 7.12
N LYS A 103 14.83 -28.49 6.11
CA LYS A 103 15.28 -29.81 5.62
C LYS A 103 16.66 -29.75 4.96
N ASP A 104 17.02 -28.66 4.29
CA ASP A 104 18.35 -28.52 3.69
C ASP A 104 19.46 -28.37 4.75
N VAL A 105 19.17 -27.72 5.89
CA VAL A 105 20.15 -27.51 6.96
C VAL A 105 20.21 -28.67 7.96
N PHE A 106 19.06 -29.24 8.31
CA PHE A 106 18.94 -30.23 9.39
C PHE A 106 18.44 -31.60 8.92
N GLY A 107 18.03 -31.73 7.65
CA GLY A 107 17.58 -33.00 7.09
C GLY A 107 18.72 -34.00 6.99
N LEU A 108 18.45 -35.21 7.44
CA LEU A 108 19.41 -36.30 7.27
C LEU A 108 19.51 -36.66 5.78
N PRO A 109 20.73 -36.92 5.26
CA PRO A 109 20.91 -37.44 3.92
C PRO A 109 20.10 -38.73 3.72
N GLU A 110 19.53 -38.92 2.53
CA GLU A 110 18.71 -40.12 2.23
C GLU A 110 19.48 -41.43 2.47
N SER A 111 20.79 -41.43 2.24
CA SER A 111 21.65 -42.59 2.53
C SER A 111 21.65 -42.95 4.02
N VAL A 112 21.67 -41.96 4.91
CA VAL A 112 21.64 -42.15 6.38
C VAL A 112 20.25 -42.65 6.81
N VAL A 113 19.19 -42.06 6.25
CA VAL A 113 17.81 -42.49 6.53
C VAL A 113 17.58 -43.93 6.09
N LYS A 114 18.13 -44.33 4.93
CA LYS A 114 18.04 -45.70 4.41
C LYS A 114 18.80 -46.68 5.31
N SER A 115 20.03 -46.35 5.70
CA SER A 115 20.83 -47.17 6.61
C SER A 115 20.15 -47.37 7.97
N LEU A 116 19.44 -46.37 8.52
CA LEU A 116 18.73 -46.51 9.80
C LEU A 116 17.51 -47.43 9.71
N LYS A 117 16.81 -47.46 8.57
CA LYS A 117 15.68 -48.37 8.34
C LYS A 117 16.10 -49.83 8.18
N GLU A 118 17.31 -50.07 7.69
CA GLU A 118 17.87 -51.42 7.52
C GLU A 118 18.35 -52.04 8.85
N VAL A 119 18.38 -51.27 9.94
CA VAL A 119 18.80 -51.72 11.29
C VAL A 119 17.59 -51.99 12.20
N SER A 120 16.35 -51.88 11.70
CA SER A 120 15.10 -52.21 12.42
C SER A 120 14.65 -53.64 12.17
#